data_AF-A0A840IIG0-F1
#
_entry.id   AF-A0A840IIG0-F1
#
_cell.length_a   1.000
_cell.length_b   1.000
_cell.length_c   1.000
_cell.angle_alpha   90.00
_cell.angle_beta   90.00
_cell.angle_gamma   90.00
#
_symmetry.space_group_name_H-M   'P 1'
#
loop_
_entity.id
_entity.type
_entity.pdbx_description
1 polymer ?
#
loop_
_entity_poly.entity_id
_entity_poly.type
_entity_poly.pdbx_seq_one_letter_code
_entity_poly.pdbx_strand_id
1 'polypeptide(L)'
;MNFAVLGLVIERPSYGYELSKRLQSRFGELLEVRSPSHVYAALDRLQGEGLVEGMPAEVRTAEGPSRQPKVHYRATAAGAFAYRQWLAERLRDDEERVELLGKLIAVGARDPEALGDMLDRYDAECVAATQRMPLADRAAAGVEPPAEFVRRLVAEERRFVLEAQLRWIDYAREELRARAERQRAGGFGG
;
A
#
# COMPACT_ATOMS: atom_id res chain seq x y z
N MET A 1 7.56 7.34 4.06
CA MET A 1 7.97 7.26 5.49
C MET A 1 7.23 8.27 6.37
N ASN A 2 7.33 9.57 6.12
CA ASN A 2 6.74 10.62 6.96
C ASN A 2 5.23 10.44 7.20
N PHE A 3 4.47 10.17 6.14
CA PHE A 3 3.03 9.96 6.28
C PHE A 3 2.66 8.68 7.05
N ALA A 4 3.50 7.64 7.04
CA ALA A 4 3.26 6.45 7.88
C ALA A 4 3.41 6.78 9.38
N VAL A 5 4.42 7.59 9.74
CA VAL A 5 4.61 8.09 11.11
C VAL A 5 3.45 9.03 11.51
N LEU A 6 3.01 9.92 10.60
CA LEU A 6 1.86 10.79 10.82
C LEU A 6 0.57 9.97 11.10
N GLY A 7 0.34 8.88 10.37
CA GLY A 7 -0.79 7.98 10.64
C GLY A 7 -0.78 7.37 12.04
N LEU A 8 0.40 6.96 12.55
CA LEU A 8 0.54 6.43 13.92
C LEU A 8 0.28 7.49 14.99
N VAL A 9 0.69 8.73 14.74
CA VAL A 9 0.45 9.88 15.64
C VAL A 9 -1.04 10.27 15.64
N ILE A 10 -1.71 10.24 14.48
CA ILE A 10 -3.16 10.45 14.36
C ILE A 10 -3.94 9.37 15.11
N GLU A 11 -3.54 8.11 14.96
CA GLU A 11 -4.17 6.99 15.67
C GLU A 11 -4.06 7.14 17.18
N ARG A 12 -2.88 7.52 17.67
CA ARG A 12 -2.67 7.80 19.09
C ARG A 12 -1.42 8.66 19.32
N PRO A 13 -1.53 9.80 20.03
CA PRO A 13 -0.39 10.57 20.47
C PRO A 13 0.59 9.74 21.31
N SER A 14 1.88 9.81 20.99
CA SER A 14 2.93 8.98 21.59
C SER A 14 4.29 9.67 21.49
N TYR A 15 5.27 9.20 22.26
CA TYR A 15 6.65 9.66 22.17
C TYR A 15 7.43 8.87 21.10
N GLY A 16 8.50 9.46 20.56
CA GLY A 16 9.18 8.94 19.36
C GLY A 16 9.61 7.47 19.42
N TYR A 17 10.09 6.99 20.57
CA TYR A 17 10.48 5.59 20.74
C TYR A 17 9.28 4.62 20.67
N GLU A 18 8.13 5.01 21.22
CA GLU A 18 6.91 4.19 21.15
C GLU A 18 6.34 4.15 19.72
N LEU A 19 6.39 5.28 19.01
CA LEU A 19 6.04 5.35 17.60
C LEU A 19 6.95 4.43 16.76
N SER A 20 8.25 4.40 17.07
CA SER A 20 9.20 3.49 16.42
C SER A 20 8.85 2.02 16.64
N LYS A 21 8.48 1.63 17.85
CA LYS A 21 8.03 0.24 18.14
C LYS A 21 6.75 -0.10 17.39
N ARG A 22 5.75 0.79 17.40
CA ARG A 22 4.48 0.60 16.69
C ARG A 22 4.67 0.49 15.19
N LEU A 23 5.58 1.29 14.61
CA LEU A 23 5.91 1.22 13.20
C LEU A 23 6.54 -0.13 12.82
N GLN A 24 7.53 -0.59 13.59
CA GLN A 24 8.15 -1.91 13.38
C GLN A 24 7.14 -3.05 13.54
N SER A 25 6.29 -3.00 14.55
CA SER A 25 5.30 -4.06 14.79
C SER A 25 4.23 -4.16 13.69
N ARG A 26 3.90 -3.05 13.02
CA ARG A 26 2.79 -2.98 12.06
C ARG A 26 3.25 -3.04 10.60
N PHE A 27 4.48 -2.62 10.32
CA PHE A 27 5.01 -2.51 8.97
C PHE A 27 6.40 -3.14 8.81
N GLY A 28 6.95 -3.81 9.83
CA GLY A 28 8.33 -4.34 9.80
C GLY A 28 8.59 -5.39 8.72
N GLU A 29 7.54 -6.07 8.22
CA GLU A 29 7.63 -7.01 7.09
C GLU A 29 7.45 -6.32 5.72
N LEU A 30 6.86 -5.12 5.69
CA LEU A 30 6.48 -4.39 4.47
C LEU A 30 7.39 -3.20 4.16
N LEU A 31 8.11 -2.69 5.14
CA LEU A 31 9.01 -1.54 5.01
C LEU A 31 10.41 -1.94 5.43
N GLU A 32 11.43 -1.67 4.60
CA GLU A 32 12.86 -1.83 4.95
C GLU A 32 13.35 -0.83 6.03
N VAL A 33 12.48 -0.44 6.96
CA VAL A 33 12.79 0.52 8.01
C VAL A 33 13.42 -0.20 9.18
N ARG A 34 14.75 -0.26 9.18
CA ARG A 34 15.53 -0.97 10.21
C ARG A 34 15.94 -0.11 11.41
N SER A 35 15.69 1.21 11.43
CA SER A 35 16.23 2.09 12.46
C SER A 35 15.23 3.10 13.07
N PRO A 36 15.20 3.24 14.40
CA PRO A 36 14.49 4.31 15.12
C PRO A 36 14.87 5.73 14.66
N SER A 37 16.07 5.92 14.11
CA SER A 37 16.54 7.24 13.64
C SER A 37 15.65 7.83 12.54
N HIS A 38 15.08 6.99 11.67
CA HIS A 38 14.18 7.44 10.62
C HIS A 38 12.85 7.98 11.16
N VAL A 39 12.38 7.48 12.31
CA VAL A 39 11.15 7.95 12.95
C VAL A 39 11.36 9.35 13.52
N TYR A 40 12.50 9.60 14.16
CA TYR A 40 12.82 10.93 14.67
C TYR A 40 13.03 11.95 13.55
N ALA A 41 13.71 11.60 12.47
CA ALA A 41 13.84 12.48 11.29
C ALA A 41 12.49 12.79 10.64
N ALA A 42 11.58 11.81 10.58
CA ALA A 42 10.22 12.02 10.10
C ALA A 42 9.42 12.95 11.03
N LEU A 43 9.52 12.77 12.35
CA LEU A 43 8.83 13.63 13.33
C LEU A 43 9.32 15.07 13.27
N ASP A 44 10.63 15.28 13.17
CA ASP A 44 11.23 16.62 13.06
C ASP A 44 10.70 17.35 11.82
N ARG A 45 10.68 16.64 10.68
CA ARG A 45 10.14 17.18 9.43
C ARG A 45 8.64 17.47 9.49
N LEU A 46 7.84 16.53 10.03
CA LEU A 46 6.39 16.73 10.19
C LEU A 46 6.08 17.91 11.12
N GLN A 47 6.92 18.14 12.14
CA GLN A 47 6.80 19.26 13.06
C GLN A 47 7.18 20.57 12.36
N GLY A 48 8.26 20.58 11.57
CA GLY A 48 8.63 21.71 10.73
C GLY A 48 7.56 22.07 9.68
N GLU A 49 6.81 21.09 9.20
CA GLU A 49 5.67 21.25 8.29
C GLU A 49 4.35 21.60 9.03
N GLY A 50 4.35 21.70 10.37
CA GLY A 50 3.16 22.03 11.18
C GLY A 50 2.10 20.93 11.20
N LEU A 51 2.44 19.70 10.80
CA LEU A 51 1.53 18.55 10.73
C LEU A 51 1.45 17.80 12.07
N VAL A 52 2.48 17.90 12.90
CA VAL A 52 2.48 17.42 14.29
C VAL A 52 2.98 18.51 15.23
N GLU A 53 2.55 18.46 16.48
CA GLU A 53 2.97 19.34 17.56
C GLU A 53 3.55 18.53 18.73
N GLY A 54 4.61 19.07 19.34
CA GLY A 54 5.19 18.52 20.56
C GLY A 54 4.37 18.94 21.78
N MET A 55 3.91 17.97 22.55
CA MET A 55 3.28 18.15 23.85
C MET A 55 4.30 17.89 24.96
N PRO A 56 4.42 18.79 25.96
CA PRO A 56 5.13 18.48 27.18
C PRO A 56 4.49 17.25 27.84
N ALA A 57 5.30 16.28 28.26
CA ALA A 57 4.77 15.21 29.10
C ALA A 57 4.19 15.81 30.38
N GLU A 58 2.95 15.46 30.70
CA GLU A 58 2.44 15.63 32.05
C GLU A 58 3.38 14.89 32.99
N VAL A 59 3.98 15.64 33.92
CA VAL A 59 4.84 15.10 34.98
C VAL A 59 3.96 14.24 35.88
N ARG A 60 3.77 12.97 35.51
CA ARG A 60 3.31 11.95 36.46
C ARG A 60 4.47 11.68 37.39
N THR A 61 4.45 12.38 38.53
CA THR A 61 5.24 12.13 39.73
C THR A 61 5.37 10.64 40.01
N ALA A 62 6.58 10.11 39.83
CA ALA A 62 7.04 8.88 40.45
C ALA A 62 8.56 8.99 40.62
N GLU A 63 8.95 9.35 41.83
CA GLU A 63 10.22 9.11 42.53
C GLU A 63 11.34 8.47 41.68
N GLY A 64 12.34 9.26 41.31
CA GLY A 64 13.60 8.78 40.73
C GLY A 64 14.42 9.90 40.07
N PRO A 65 15.76 9.90 40.19
CA PRO A 65 16.58 11.02 39.75
C PRO A 65 16.68 11.05 38.22
N SER A 66 16.41 12.24 37.65
CA SER A 66 16.74 12.66 36.28
C SER A 66 16.34 11.70 35.15
N ARG A 67 15.08 11.79 34.70
CA ARG A 67 14.73 11.42 33.31
C ARG A 67 14.21 12.66 32.60
N GLN A 68 14.90 13.06 31.54
CA GLN A 68 14.46 14.13 30.64
C GLN A 68 12.98 13.91 30.27
N PRO A 69 12.14 14.95 30.30
CA PRO A 69 10.74 14.83 29.94
C PRO A 69 10.62 14.29 28.52
N LYS A 70 9.88 13.19 28.35
CA LYS A 70 9.64 12.58 27.05
C LYS A 70 8.69 13.49 26.26
N VAL A 71 9.12 14.02 25.13
CA VAL A 71 8.23 14.80 24.26
C VAL A 71 7.23 13.84 23.60
N HIS A 72 5.94 14.10 23.82
CA HIS A 72 4.86 13.41 23.12
C HIS A 72 4.53 14.18 21.85
N TYR A 73 4.18 13.49 20.78
CA TYR A 73 3.74 14.11 19.53
C TYR A 73 2.25 13.90 19.34
N ARG A 74 1.55 14.95 18.91
CA ARG A 74 0.14 14.93 18.55
C ARG A 74 -0.04 15.48 17.14
N ALA A 75 -0.97 14.93 16.38
CA ALA A 75 -1.26 15.42 15.04
C ALA A 75 -2.11 16.69 15.12
N THR A 76 -1.79 17.68 14.28
CA THR A 76 -2.61 18.89 14.13
C THR A 76 -3.81 18.60 13.22
N ALA A 77 -4.79 19.52 13.18
CA ALA A 77 -5.89 19.44 12.23
C ALA A 77 -5.39 19.45 10.76
N ALA A 78 -4.34 20.24 10.49
CA ALA A 78 -3.66 20.28 9.20
C ALA A 78 -2.98 18.93 8.89
N GLY A 79 -2.32 18.32 9.87
CA GLY A 79 -1.75 16.97 9.76
C GLY A 79 -2.79 15.92 9.40
N ALA A 80 -3.94 15.93 10.08
CA ALA A 80 -5.03 15.01 9.78
C ALA A 80 -5.60 15.21 8.36
N PHE A 81 -5.71 16.46 7.88
CA PHE A 81 -6.15 16.77 6.52
C PHE A 81 -5.12 16.33 5.46
N ALA A 82 -3.85 16.69 5.64
CA ALA A 82 -2.76 16.33 4.75
C ALA A 82 -2.60 14.81 4.63
N TYR A 83 -2.77 14.08 5.74
CA TYR A 83 -2.76 12.62 5.73
C TYR A 83 -3.88 12.03 4.87
N ARG A 84 -5.10 12.59 4.94
CA ARG A 84 -6.22 12.15 4.08
C ARG A 84 -5.99 12.43 2.60
N GLN A 85 -5.42 13.60 2.27
CA GLN A 85 -5.08 13.95 0.87
C GLN A 85 -4.00 13.02 0.31
N TRP A 86 -2.93 12.81 1.07
CA TRP A 86 -1.85 11.90 0.69
C TRP A 86 -2.35 10.46 0.47
N LEU A 87 -3.25 9.97 1.33
CA LEU A 87 -3.89 8.67 1.14
C LEU A 87 -4.67 8.62 -0.19
N ALA A 88 -5.43 9.67 -0.51
CA ALA A 88 -6.20 9.74 -1.75
C ALA A 88 -5.32 9.81 -3.01
N GLU A 89 -4.16 10.48 -2.93
CA GLU A 89 -3.20 10.57 -4.04
C GLU A 89 -2.44 9.26 -4.27
N ARG A 90 -1.99 8.57 -3.21
CA ARG A 90 -1.26 7.30 -3.34
C ARG A 90 -2.11 6.16 -3.87
N LEU A 91 -3.43 6.20 -3.68
CA LEU A 91 -4.35 5.25 -4.30
C LEU A 91 -4.38 5.38 -5.84
N ARG A 92 -3.79 6.42 -6.43
CA ARG A 92 -3.75 6.65 -7.89
C ARG A 92 -2.54 6.02 -8.59
N ASP A 93 -1.43 5.83 -7.88
CA ASP A 93 -0.15 5.40 -8.47
C ASP A 93 0.11 3.92 -8.20
N ASP A 94 -0.24 3.06 -9.16
CA ASP A 94 0.10 1.63 -9.16
C ASP A 94 1.42 1.41 -9.92
N GLU A 95 2.54 1.51 -9.19
CA GLU A 95 3.90 1.37 -9.75
C GLU A 95 4.12 -0.01 -10.40
N GLU A 96 3.53 -1.07 -9.84
CA GLU A 96 3.58 -2.43 -10.40
C GLU A 96 2.86 -2.48 -11.76
N ARG A 97 1.73 -1.79 -11.90
CA ARG A 97 1.01 -1.67 -13.17
C ARG A 97 1.80 -0.91 -14.22
N VAL A 98 2.53 0.14 -13.84
CA VAL A 98 3.40 0.89 -14.77
C VAL A 98 4.56 0.00 -15.26
N GLU A 99 5.16 -0.79 -14.38
CA GLU A 99 6.21 -1.74 -14.76
C GLU A 99 5.69 -2.84 -15.72
N LEU A 100 4.50 -3.40 -15.43
CA LEU A 100 3.83 -4.36 -16.30
C LEU A 100 3.59 -3.76 -17.70
N LEU A 101 3.02 -2.57 -17.78
CA LEU A 101 2.81 -1.87 -19.05
C LEU A 101 4.12 -1.63 -19.81
N GLY A 102 5.21 -1.29 -19.11
CA GLY A 102 6.54 -1.17 -19.70
C GLY A 102 7.06 -2.48 -20.30
N LYS A 103 6.89 -3.60 -19.58
CA LYS A 103 7.25 -4.94 -20.09
C LYS A 103 6.42 -5.35 -21.31
N LEU A 104 5.11 -5.07 -21.28
CA LEU A 104 4.20 -5.33 -22.39
C LEU A 104 4.60 -4.53 -23.64
N ILE A 105 4.97 -3.26 -23.49
CA ILE A 105 5.48 -2.42 -24.59
C ILE A 105 6.80 -2.98 -25.15
N ALA A 106 7.71 -3.42 -24.28
CA ALA A 106 9.02 -3.93 -24.68
C ALA A 106 8.95 -5.27 -25.44
N VAL A 107 8.08 -6.18 -24.99
CA VAL A 107 7.95 -7.54 -25.55
C VAL A 107 6.96 -7.58 -26.72
N GLY A 108 5.79 -6.93 -26.56
CA GLY A 108 4.64 -7.11 -27.44
C GLY A 108 4.81 -6.65 -28.89
N ALA A 109 5.76 -5.74 -29.17
CA ALA A 109 6.07 -5.32 -30.52
C ALA A 109 6.95 -6.32 -31.30
N ARG A 110 7.70 -7.18 -30.61
CA ARG A 110 8.75 -8.02 -31.21
C ARG A 110 8.42 -9.51 -31.17
N ASP A 111 7.72 -9.95 -30.12
CA ASP A 111 7.46 -11.37 -29.88
C ASP A 111 6.08 -11.58 -29.26
N PRO A 112 5.05 -11.83 -30.09
CA PRO A 112 3.70 -12.10 -29.62
C PRO A 112 3.55 -13.41 -28.83
N GLU A 113 4.42 -14.41 -29.06
CA GLU A 113 4.39 -15.68 -28.31
C GLU A 113 4.94 -15.47 -26.89
N ALA A 114 6.09 -14.79 -26.76
CA ALA A 114 6.63 -14.43 -25.45
C ALA A 114 5.69 -13.52 -24.65
N LEU A 115 4.91 -12.68 -25.33
CA LEU A 115 3.85 -11.89 -24.70
C LEU A 115 2.72 -12.79 -24.15
N GLY A 116 2.32 -13.83 -24.88
CA GLY A 116 1.37 -14.84 -24.41
C GLY A 116 1.87 -15.56 -23.15
N ASP A 117 3.11 -16.05 -23.17
CA ASP A 117 3.73 -16.73 -22.02
C ASP A 117 3.84 -15.83 -20.77
N MET A 118 4.06 -14.53 -20.98
CA MET A 118 4.08 -13.54 -19.90
C MET A 118 2.68 -13.36 -19.29
N LEU A 119 1.65 -13.25 -20.13
CA LEU A 119 0.26 -13.16 -19.67
C LEU A 119 -0.16 -14.42 -18.91
N ASP A 120 0.26 -15.61 -19.35
CA ASP A 120 -0.05 -16.87 -18.68
C ASP A 120 0.60 -17.00 -17.30
N ARG A 121 1.85 -16.55 -17.16
CA ARG A 121 2.51 -16.47 -15.86
C ARG A 121 1.81 -15.48 -14.93
N TYR A 122 1.45 -14.31 -15.46
CA TYR A 122 0.78 -13.28 -14.68
C TYR A 122 -0.64 -13.70 -14.23
N ASP A 123 -1.37 -14.42 -15.08
CA ASP A 123 -2.66 -15.04 -14.77
C ASP A 123 -2.55 -16.02 -13.59
N ALA A 124 -1.58 -16.94 -13.66
CA ALA A 124 -1.33 -17.90 -12.60
C ALA A 124 -1.01 -17.22 -11.25
N GLU A 125 -0.23 -16.15 -11.27
CA GLU A 125 0.07 -15.35 -10.08
C GLU A 125 -1.18 -14.66 -9.51
N CYS A 126 -2.02 -14.08 -10.37
CA CYS A 126 -3.28 -13.43 -9.97
C CYS A 126 -4.29 -14.43 -9.38
N VAL A 127 -4.42 -15.61 -9.99
CA VAL A 127 -5.27 -16.71 -9.47
C VAL A 127 -4.75 -17.19 -8.12
N ALA A 128 -3.45 -17.44 -7.99
CA ALA A 128 -2.84 -17.85 -6.73
C ALA A 128 -2.94 -16.77 -5.64
N ALA A 129 -2.87 -15.49 -6.01
CA ALA A 129 -3.10 -14.38 -5.08
C ALA A 129 -4.56 -14.38 -4.57
N THR A 130 -5.53 -14.57 -5.46
CA THR A 130 -6.96 -14.64 -5.10
C THR A 130 -7.25 -15.79 -4.13
N GLN A 131 -6.68 -16.96 -4.37
CA GLN A 131 -6.84 -18.13 -3.50
C GLN A 131 -6.27 -17.95 -2.09
N ARG A 132 -5.25 -17.10 -1.94
CA ARG A 132 -4.62 -16.78 -0.65
C ARG A 132 -5.36 -15.68 0.12
N MET A 133 -6.35 -15.02 -0.48
CA MET A 133 -7.08 -13.97 0.20
C MET A 133 -8.06 -14.58 1.21
N PRO A 134 -8.14 -14.03 2.43
CA PRO A 134 -9.17 -14.44 3.37
C PRO A 134 -10.55 -14.16 2.77
N LEU A 135 -11.45 -15.14 2.85
CA LEU A 135 -12.86 -14.93 2.58
C LEU A 135 -13.36 -13.89 3.58
N ALA A 136 -13.85 -12.76 3.08
CA ALA A 136 -14.37 -11.71 3.94
C ALA A 136 -15.70 -12.21 4.52
N ASP A 137 -15.65 -12.73 5.74
CA ASP A 137 -16.84 -13.21 6.41
C ASP A 137 -17.64 -12.00 6.90
N ARG A 138 -18.69 -11.62 6.16
CA ARG A 138 -19.59 -10.52 6.52
C ARG A 138 -20.49 -10.88 7.72
N ALA A 139 -20.46 -12.13 8.19
CA ALA A 139 -21.46 -12.70 9.08
C ALA A 139 -21.20 -12.49 10.59
N ALA A 140 -20.18 -11.73 10.99
CA ALA A 140 -19.99 -11.42 12.41
C ALA A 140 -21.07 -10.45 12.90
N ALA A 141 -22.09 -10.97 13.59
CA ALA A 141 -23.13 -10.19 14.24
C ALA A 141 -22.52 -9.37 15.41
N GLY A 142 -22.14 -8.13 15.13
CA GLY A 142 -21.58 -7.18 16.11
C GLY A 142 -21.03 -5.92 15.45
N VAL A 143 -20.67 -4.91 16.26
CA VAL A 143 -19.93 -3.73 15.78
C VAL A 143 -18.47 -4.14 15.58
N GLU A 144 -18.06 -4.27 14.32
CA GLU A 144 -16.69 -4.58 13.91
C GLU A 144 -15.71 -3.50 14.44
N PRO A 145 -14.58 -3.88 15.08
CA PRO A 145 -13.55 -2.93 15.47
C PRO A 145 -13.03 -2.14 14.25
N PRO A 146 -12.73 -0.82 14.37
CA PRO A 146 -12.30 0.00 13.22
C PRO A 146 -11.10 -0.57 12.45
N ALA A 147 -10.16 -1.22 13.14
CA ALA A 147 -8.99 -1.84 12.50
C ALA A 147 -9.35 -3.06 11.64
N GLU A 148 -10.38 -3.81 12.03
CA GLU A 148 -10.87 -4.98 11.30
C GLU A 148 -11.68 -4.56 10.06
N PHE A 149 -12.53 -3.54 10.23
CA PHE A 149 -13.22 -2.86 9.13
C PHE A 149 -12.25 -2.40 8.04
N VAL A 150 -11.17 -1.72 8.44
CA VAL A 150 -10.13 -1.25 7.50
C VAL A 150 -9.41 -2.43 6.84
N ARG A 151 -9.03 -3.48 7.58
CA ARG A 151 -8.41 -4.68 6.98
C ARG A 151 -9.32 -5.34 5.95
N ARG A 152 -10.62 -5.44 6.24
CA ARG A 152 -11.61 -5.99 5.32
C ARG A 152 -11.77 -5.12 4.07
N LEU A 153 -11.84 -3.80 4.21
CA LEU A 153 -11.87 -2.90 3.06
C LEU A 153 -10.63 -3.05 2.17
N VAL A 154 -9.44 -3.16 2.76
CA VAL A 154 -8.19 -3.39 2.00
C VAL A 154 -8.21 -4.74 1.30
N ALA A 155 -8.71 -5.78 1.96
CA ALA A 155 -8.84 -7.10 1.35
C ALA A 155 -9.85 -7.12 0.18
N GLU A 156 -10.97 -6.41 0.29
CA GLU A 156 -11.95 -6.27 -0.80
C GLU A 156 -11.40 -5.46 -1.98
N GLU A 157 -10.72 -4.35 -1.71
CA GLU A 157 -10.08 -3.53 -2.75
C GLU A 157 -9.09 -4.37 -3.56
N ARG A 158 -8.21 -5.11 -2.88
CA ARG A 158 -7.24 -5.98 -3.55
C ARG A 158 -7.92 -7.10 -4.35
N ARG A 159 -9.10 -7.57 -3.93
CA ARG A 159 -9.88 -8.53 -4.72
C ARG A 159 -10.41 -7.88 -6.00
N PHE A 160 -10.96 -6.67 -5.92
CA PHE A 160 -11.43 -5.94 -7.11
C PHE A 160 -10.29 -5.66 -8.10
N VAL A 161 -9.10 -5.34 -7.60
CA VAL A 161 -7.90 -5.16 -8.46
C VAL A 161 -7.54 -6.46 -9.18
N LEU A 162 -7.47 -7.58 -8.45
CA LEU A 162 -7.17 -8.89 -9.05
C LEU A 162 -8.23 -9.31 -10.08
N GLU A 163 -9.51 -9.12 -9.78
CA GLU A 163 -10.61 -9.39 -10.73
C GLU A 163 -10.50 -8.55 -12.00
N ALA A 164 -10.15 -7.26 -11.88
CA ALA A 164 -9.93 -6.38 -13.02
C ALA A 164 -8.69 -6.79 -13.84
N GLN A 165 -7.61 -7.24 -13.17
CA GLN A 165 -6.41 -7.75 -13.82
C GLN A 165 -6.71 -9.01 -14.62
N LEU A 166 -7.38 -10.00 -14.01
CA LEU A 166 -7.80 -11.24 -14.69
C LEU A 166 -8.67 -10.95 -15.92
N ARG A 167 -9.67 -10.06 -15.78
CA ARG A 167 -10.52 -9.64 -16.91
C ARG A 167 -9.72 -9.00 -18.04
N TRP A 168 -8.71 -8.20 -17.70
CA TRP A 168 -7.84 -7.58 -18.70
C TRP A 168 -6.93 -8.60 -19.39
N ILE A 169 -6.42 -9.60 -18.67
CA ILE A 169 -5.63 -10.70 -19.23
C ILE A 169 -6.45 -11.47 -20.27
N ASP A 170 -7.70 -11.79 -19.94
CA ASP A 170 -8.60 -12.48 -20.87
C ASP A 170 -8.81 -11.67 -22.15
N TYR A 171 -9.10 -10.37 -22.01
CA TYR A 171 -9.19 -9.45 -23.15
C TYR A 171 -7.89 -9.43 -23.98
N ALA A 172 -6.72 -9.34 -23.34
CA ALA A 172 -5.44 -9.31 -24.04
C ALA A 172 -5.17 -10.60 -24.82
N ARG A 173 -5.53 -11.77 -24.25
CA ARG A 173 -5.43 -13.07 -24.92
C ARG A 173 -6.34 -13.14 -26.15
N GLU A 174 -7.58 -12.65 -26.05
CA GLU A 174 -8.51 -12.57 -27.18
C GLU A 174 -7.95 -11.72 -28.32
N GLU A 175 -7.42 -10.54 -28.02
CA GLU A 175 -6.80 -9.66 -29.00
C GLU A 175 -5.56 -10.29 -29.68
N LEU A 176 -4.73 -11.00 -28.91
CA LEU A 176 -3.57 -11.73 -29.47
C LEU A 176 -4.00 -12.84 -30.44
N ARG A 177 -5.02 -13.63 -30.09
CA ARG A 177 -5.57 -14.66 -30.98
C ARG A 177 -6.15 -14.05 -32.25
N ALA A 178 -6.97 -13.01 -32.13
CA ALA A 178 -7.57 -12.30 -33.26
C ALA A 178 -6.51 -11.65 -34.18
N ARG A 179 -5.39 -11.18 -33.62
CA ARG A 179 -4.25 -10.68 -34.41
C ARG A 179 -3.57 -11.81 -35.19
N ALA A 180 -3.29 -12.95 -34.55
CA ALA A 180 -2.65 -14.09 -35.20
C ALA A 180 -3.50 -14.66 -36.35
N GLU A 181 -4.83 -14.75 -36.17
CA GLU A 181 -5.76 -15.18 -37.21
C GLU A 181 -5.76 -14.24 -38.42
N ARG A 182 -5.80 -12.91 -38.19
CA ARG A 182 -5.71 -11.91 -39.27
C ARG A 182 -4.39 -12.00 -40.04
N GLN A 183 -3.28 -12.27 -39.37
CA GLN A 183 -1.97 -12.45 -40.02
C GLN A 183 -1.94 -13.72 -40.89
N ARG A 184 -2.51 -14.83 -40.42
CA ARG A 184 -2.61 -16.07 -41.20
C ARG A 184 -3.52 -15.90 -42.43
N ALA A 185 -4.65 -15.20 -42.29
CA ALA A 185 -5.56 -14.92 -43.39
C ALA A 185 -4.96 -13.98 -44.44
N GLY A 186 -4.15 -12.99 -44.03
CA GLY A 186 -3.47 -12.07 -44.94
C GLY A 186 -2.20 -12.63 -45.62
N GLY A 187 -1.60 -13.69 -45.07
CA GLY A 187 -0.38 -14.31 -45.61
C GLY A 187 -0.60 -15.25 -46.81
N PHE A 188 -1.84 -15.59 -47.13
CA PHE A 188 -2.19 -16.51 -48.25
C PHE A 188 -2.48 -15.80 -49.58
N GLY A 189 -2.26 -14.48 -49.68
CA GLY A 189 -2.63 -13.66 -50.84
C GLY A 189 -1.47 -12.92 -51.54
N GLY A 190 -0.22 -13.33 -51.34
CA GLY A 190 0.98 -12.69 -51.93
C GLY A 190 1.78 -13.62 -52.81
#